data_AF-A0A4Q3SF06-F1
#
_entry.id   AF-A0A4Q3SF06-F1
#
_cell.length_a   1.000
_cell.length_b   1.000
_cell.length_c   1.000
_cell.angle_alpha   90.00
_cell.angle_beta   90.00
_cell.angle_gamma   90.00
#
_symmetry.space_group_name_H-M   'P 1'
#
loop_
_entity.id
_entity.type
_entity.pdbx_description
1 polymer ?
#
loop_
_entity_poly.entity_id
_entity_poly.type
_entity_poly.pdbx_seq_one_letter_code
_entity_poly.pdbx_strand_id
1 'polypeptide(L)' 'MGDPDEALLARVGEGDPAAVRALVARKLPRLLALAGRMLGDPAEAEDVAQETFVRA' A
#
# COMPACT_ATOMS: atom_id res chain seq x y z
N MET A 1 12.27 18.14 -3.54
CA MET A 1 11.80 16.89 -4.19
C MET A 1 10.60 16.47 -3.37
N GLY A 2 9.38 16.62 -3.91
CA GLY A 2 8.15 16.26 -3.19
C GLY A 2 8.01 14.75 -3.06
N ASP A 3 7.14 14.29 -2.17
CA ASP A 3 6.82 12.87 -2.09
C ASP A 3 6.21 12.44 -3.45
N PRO A 4 6.76 11.45 -4.15
CA PRO A 4 6.22 11.00 -5.44
C PRO A 4 4.81 10.41 -5.33
N ASP A 5 4.29 10.20 -4.12
CA ASP A 5 2.90 9.80 -3.85
C ASP A 5 1.98 10.98 -3.50
N GLU A 6 2.50 12.21 -3.32
CA GLU A 6 1.73 13.37 -2.88
C GLU A 6 0.53 13.67 -3.80
N ALA A 7 0.76 13.63 -5.12
CA ALA A 7 -0.30 13.81 -6.12
C ALA A 7 -1.31 12.65 -6.15
N LEU A 8 -0.88 11.43 -5.80
CA LEU A 8 -1.79 10.28 -5.68
C LEU A 8 -2.62 10.38 -4.42
N LEU A 9 -2.03 10.79 -3.30
CA LEU A 9 -2.71 10.96 -2.01
C LEU A 9 -3.80 12.03 -2.09
N ALA A 10 -3.55 13.14 -2.78
CA ALA A 10 -4.56 14.17 -3.02
C ALA A 10 -5.81 13.59 -3.71
N ARG A 11 -5.61 12.83 -4.80
CA ARG A 11 -6.71 12.18 -5.55
C ARG A 11 -7.40 11.07 -4.77
N VAL A 12 -6.66 10.34 -3.93
CA VAL A 12 -7.26 9.38 -3.00
C VAL A 12 -8.19 10.09 -2.02
N GLY A 13 -7.80 11.26 -1.50
CA GLY A 13 -8.66 12.09 -0.64
C GLY A 13 -9.92 12.60 -1.34
N GLU A 14 -9.89 12.74 -2.66
CA GLU A 14 -11.05 13.06 -3.50
C GLU A 14 -11.92 11.84 -3.85
N GLY A 15 -11.53 10.64 -3.42
CA GLY A 15 -12.27 9.39 -3.66
C GLY A 15 -12.03 8.76 -5.03
N ASP A 16 -10.96 9.13 -5.75
CA ASP A 16 -10.63 8.58 -7.07
C ASP A 16 -10.20 7.10 -6.98
N PRO A 17 -11.00 6.14 -7.48
CA PRO A 17 -10.69 4.71 -7.39
C PRO A 17 -9.45 4.31 -8.19
N ALA A 18 -9.11 5.05 -9.25
CA ALA A 18 -7.91 4.79 -10.04
C ALA A 18 -6.66 5.24 -9.27
N ALA A 19 -6.73 6.33 -8.51
CA ALA A 19 -5.65 6.77 -7.64
C ALA A 19 -5.40 5.76 -6.51
N VAL A 20 -6.47 5.23 -5.90
CA VAL A 20 -6.36 4.15 -4.89
C VAL A 20 -5.63 2.94 -5.46
N ARG A 21 -6.05 2.43 -6.62
CA ARG A 21 -5.38 1.28 -7.27
C ARG A 21 -3.91 1.55 -7.57
N ALA A 22 -3.59 2.75 -8.05
CA ALA A 22 -2.21 3.14 -8.35
C ALA A 22 -1.34 3.24 -7.09
N LEU A 23 -1.89 3.77 -6.00
CA LEU A 23 -1.19 3.85 -4.71
C LEU A 23 -0.92 2.45 -4.14
N VAL A 24 -1.93 1.57 -4.14
CA VAL A 24 -1.80 0.16 -3.71
C VAL A 24 -0.72 -0.54 -4.52
N ALA A 25 -0.77 -0.48 -5.85
CA ALA A 25 0.19 -1.13 -6.73
C ALA A 25 1.64 -0.67 -6.46
N ARG A 26 1.85 0.61 -6.12
CA ARG A 26 3.18 1.16 -5.80
C ARG A 26 3.69 0.74 -4.42
N LYS A 27 2.80 0.65 -3.43
CA LYS A 27 3.18 0.43 -2.02
C LYS A 27 3.20 -1.04 -1.62
N LEU A 28 2.38 -1.88 -2.25
CA LEU A 28 2.23 -3.30 -1.90
C LEU A 28 3.54 -4.08 -1.89
N PRO A 29 4.42 -4.01 -2.91
CA PRO A 29 5.68 -4.78 -2.90
C PRO A 29 6.59 -4.42 -1.72
N ARG A 30 6.63 -3.13 -1.33
CA ARG A 30 7.45 -2.66 -0.21
C ARG A 30 6.86 -3.09 1.14
N LEU A 31 5.54 -3.08 1.27
CA LEU A 31 4.84 -3.57 2.45
C LEU A 31 5.05 -5.07 2.64
N LEU A 32 4.89 -5.87 1.59
CA LEU A 32 5.17 -7.32 1.62
C LEU A 32 6.62 -7.61 1.99
N ALA A 33 7.58 -6.88 1.41
CA ALA A 33 9.00 -7.05 1.75
C ALA A 33 9.34 -6.64 3.20
N LEU A 34 8.60 -5.68 3.77
CA LEU A 34 8.75 -5.32 5.19
C LEU A 34 8.12 -6.39 6.09
N ALA A 35 6.86 -6.75 5.83
CA ALA A 35 6.13 -7.74 6.60
C ALA A 35 6.82 -9.11 6.56
N GLY A 36 7.28 -9.55 5.39
CA GLY A 36 8.04 -10.81 5.26
C GLY A 36 9.35 -10.83 6.05
N ARG A 37 10.02 -9.68 6.21
CA ARG A 37 11.21 -9.57 7.09
C ARG A 37 10.86 -9.60 8.57
N MET A 38 9.66 -9.15 8.95
CA MET A 38 9.23 -9.08 10.35
C MET A 38 8.60 -10.39 10.83
N LEU A 39 7.83 -11.05 9.97
CA LEU A 39 7.00 -12.21 10.30
C LEU A 39 7.70 -13.53 9.95
N GLY A 40 8.58 -13.54 8.94
CA GLY A 40 9.23 -14.76 8.46
C GLY A 40 8.29 -15.73 7.72
N ASP A 41 7.00 -15.43 7.64
CA ASP A 41 5.98 -16.16 6.89
C ASP A 41 5.41 -15.29 5.75
N PRO A 42 5.55 -15.72 4.47
CA PRO A 42 4.94 -15.04 3.33
C PRO A 42 3.41 -14.92 3.40
N ALA A 43 2.71 -15.89 3.98
CA ALA A 43 1.25 -15.89 4.05
C ALA A 43 0.75 -14.84 5.06
N GLU A 44 1.34 -14.80 6.26
CA GLU A 44 1.01 -13.76 7.24
C GLU A 44 1.39 -12.35 6.73
N ALA A 45 2.49 -12.25 5.97
CA ALA A 45 2.89 -10.99 5.35
C ALA A 45 1.87 -10.49 4.31
N GLU A 46 1.28 -11.41 3.55
CA GLU A 46 0.22 -11.10 2.59
C GLU A 46 -1.06 -10.66 3.31
N ASP A 47 -1.49 -11.38 4.34
CA ASP A 47 -2.68 -11.04 5.13
C ASP A 47 -2.55 -9.63 5.76
N VAL A 48 -1.41 -9.32 6.39
CA VAL A 48 -1.16 -8.00 6.98
C VAL A 48 -1.14 -6.89 5.93
N ALA A 49 -0.54 -7.15 4.77
CA ALA A 49 -0.51 -6.17 3.69
C ALA A 49 -1.90 -5.90 3.12
N GLN A 50 -2.71 -6.95 2.92
CA GLN A 50 -4.10 -6.82 2.48
C GLN A 50 -4.93 -6.04 3.50
N GLU A 51 -4.82 -6.39 4.78
CA GLU A 51 -5.55 -5.74 5.87
C GLU A 51 -5.21 -4.24 6.01
N THR A 52 -3.95 -3.87 5.75
CA THR A 52 -3.49 -2.48 5.72
C THR A 52 -4.20 -1.65 4.65
N PHE A 53 -4.46 -2.22 3.47
CA PHE A 53 -5.13 -1.49 2.37
C PHE A 53 -6.65 -1.56 2.42
N VAL A 54 -7.23 -2.56 3.08
CA VAL A 54 -8.70 -2.67 3.27
C VAL A 54 -9.21 -1.76 4.39
N ARG A 55 -8.37 -1.45 5.39
CA ARG A 55 -8.71 -0.56 6.52
C ARG A 55 -8.41 0.92 6.30
N ALA A 56 -7.73 1.27 5.21
CA ALA A 56 -7.29 2.63 4.89
C ALA A 56 -8.38 3.49 4.23
#